data_AF-A0A634SKB3-F1
#
_entry.id   AF-A0A634SKB3-F1
#
_cell.length_a   1.000
_cell.length_b   1.000
_cell.length_c   1.000
_cell.angle_alpha   90.00
_cell.angle_beta   90.00
_cell.angle_gamma   90.00
#
_symmetry.space_group_name_H-M   'P 1'
#
loop_
_entity.id
_entity.type
_entity.pdbx_description
1 polymer ?
#
loop_
_entity_poly.entity_id
_entity_poly.type
_entity_poly.pdbx_seq_one_letter_code
_entity_poly.pdbx_strand_id
1 'polypeptide(L)'
;MIDVWRNNYNFPIIYRRNSVNLGPDRNFLASVSLANGDYCWIFGSDDALAKDSLAILQTYLDSQADIYLCDRKETGCDLVEIR
;
A
#
# COMPACT_ATOMS: atom_id res chain seq x y z
N MET A 1 -21.86 6.42 4.89
CA MET A 1 -20.73 6.77 3.98
C MET A 1 -19.51 5.86 4.20
N ILE A 2 -19.26 5.30 5.39
CA ILE A 2 -18.41 4.09 5.53
C ILE A 2 -19.23 2.83 5.75
N ASP A 3 -20.43 2.98 6.32
CA ASP A 3 -21.26 1.85 6.78
C ASP A 3 -21.74 0.94 5.65
N VAL A 4 -21.89 1.49 4.43
CA VAL A 4 -22.19 0.68 3.23
C VAL A 4 -21.11 -0.39 3.04
N TRP A 5 -19.83 -0.02 3.18
CA TRP A 5 -18.71 -0.96 3.06
C TRP A 5 -18.69 -1.94 4.23
N ARG A 6 -18.90 -1.46 5.46
CA ARG A 6 -18.94 -2.33 6.65
C ARG A 6 -20.07 -3.35 6.61
N ASN A 7 -21.20 -3.00 6.00
CA ASN A 7 -22.36 -3.89 5.88
C ASN A 7 -22.23 -4.87 4.72
N ASN A 8 -21.49 -4.51 3.66
CA ASN A 8 -21.33 -5.35 2.47
C ASN A 8 -20.17 -6.34 2.58
N TYR A 9 -19.22 -6.13 3.50
CA TYR A 9 -18.00 -6.92 3.60
C TYR A 9 -17.77 -7.44 5.02
N ASN A 10 -17.39 -8.71 5.14
CA ASN A 10 -17.17 -9.39 6.41
C ASN A 10 -15.71 -9.29 6.92
N PHE A 11 -15.09 -8.11 6.77
CA PHE A 11 -13.75 -7.83 7.31
C PHE A 11 -13.74 -6.48 8.02
N PRO A 12 -12.88 -6.29 9.05
CA PRO A 12 -12.86 -5.06 9.83
C PRO A 12 -12.39 -3.87 8.99
N ILE A 13 -13.28 -2.90 8.76
CA ILE A 13 -12.96 -1.65 8.06
C ILE A 13 -12.83 -0.51 9.07
N ILE A 14 -11.59 -0.04 9.26
CA ILE A 14 -11.28 1.13 10.09
C ILE A 14 -11.26 2.37 9.18
N TYR A 15 -12.03 3.39 9.56
CA TYR A 15 -12.08 4.65 8.83
C TYR A 15 -11.81 5.80 9.80
N ARG A 16 -10.83 6.64 9.45
CA ARG A 16 -10.50 7.87 10.19
C ARG A 16 -10.41 9.03 9.19
N ARG A 17 -11.15 10.09 9.46
CA ARG A 17 -11.05 11.35 8.72
C ARG A 17 -10.33 12.38 9.59
N ASN A 18 -9.30 13.01 9.05
CA ASN A 18 -8.60 14.10 9.73
C ASN A 18 -9.44 15.39 9.68
N SER A 19 -9.38 16.20 10.74
CA SER A 19 -10.09 17.49 10.82
C SER A 19 -9.47 18.55 9.90
N VAL A 20 -8.22 18.37 9.50
CA VAL A 20 -7.46 19.26 8.62
C VAL A 20 -6.63 18.45 7.62
N ASN A 21 -6.18 19.09 6.54
CA ASN A 21 -5.26 18.47 5.59
C ASN A 21 -3.85 18.38 6.20
N LEU A 22 -3.36 17.16 6.42
CA LEU A 22 -2.04 16.90 7.00
C LEU A 22 -0.95 16.64 5.95
N GLY A 23 -1.32 16.55 4.66
CA GLY A 23 -0.44 16.06 3.61
C GLY A 23 -0.31 14.52 3.59
N PRO A 24 0.22 13.96 2.48
CA PRO A 24 0.25 12.52 2.23
C PRO A 24 1.07 11.74 3.25
N ASP A 25 2.30 12.16 3.55
CA ASP A 25 3.21 11.42 4.44
C ASP A 25 2.61 11.17 5.82
N ARG A 26 2.01 12.22 6.42
CA ARG A 26 1.35 12.12 7.73
C ARG A 26 0.10 11.26 7.67
N ASN A 27 -0.63 11.29 6.55
CA ASN A 27 -1.80 10.43 6.35
C ASN A 27 -1.38 8.95 6.24
N PHE A 28 -0.28 8.65 5.54
CA PHE A 28 0.22 7.28 5.40
C PHE A 28 0.68 6.71 6.75
N LEU A 29 1.48 7.48 7.51
CA LEU A 29 1.89 7.07 8.86
C LEU A 29 0.69 6.85 9.79
N ALA A 30 -0.31 7.73 9.73
CA ALA A 30 -1.53 7.57 10.52
C ALA A 30 -2.31 6.29 10.13
N SER A 31 -2.40 5.99 8.83
CA SER A 31 -3.03 4.76 8.33
C SER A 31 -2.33 3.50 8.82
N VAL A 32 -0.99 3.46 8.70
CA VAL A 32 -0.17 2.34 9.19
C VAL A 32 -0.33 2.15 10.70
N SER A 33 -0.38 3.24 11.47
CA SER A 33 -0.57 3.18 12.93
C SER A 33 -1.91 2.59 13.38
N LEU A 34 -2.90 2.53 12.49
CA LEU A 34 -4.22 1.93 12.73
C LEU A 34 -4.26 0.43 12.40
N ALA A 35 -3.28 -0.08 11.66
CA ALA A 35 -3.20 -1.48 11.28
C ALA A 35 -2.73 -2.38 12.44
N ASN A 36 -3.09 -3.66 12.40
CA ASN A 36 -2.72 -4.65 13.42
C ASN A 36 -2.10 -5.92 12.82
N GLY A 37 -1.82 -5.93 11.51
CA GLY A 37 -1.20 -7.07 10.84
C GLY A 37 0.32 -7.03 10.92
N ASP A 38 0.96 -8.18 10.70
CA ASP A 38 2.43 -8.29 10.67
C ASP A 38 3.05 -7.50 9.49
N TYR A 39 2.27 -7.31 8.42
CA TYR A 39 2.64 -6.58 7.23
C TYR A 39 1.54 -5.57 6.86
N CYS A 40 1.95 -4.42 6.30
CA CYS A 40 1.05 -3.42 5.75
C CYS A 40 1.18 -3.36 4.23
N TRP A 41 0.06 -3.49 3.52
CA TRP A 41 -0.02 -3.16 2.10
C TRP A 41 -0.58 -1.75 1.97
N ILE A 42 0.27 -0.81 1.54
CA ILE A 42 -0.13 0.58 1.29
C ILE A 42 -0.41 0.73 -0.21
N PHE A 43 -1.61 1.21 -0.55
CA PHE A 43 -2.03 1.48 -1.92
C PHE A 43 -3.00 2.68 -1.95
N GLY A 44 -3.01 3.39 -3.08
CA GLY A 44 -3.90 4.50 -3.36
C GLY A 44 -5.32 4.05 -3.71
N SER A 45 -6.26 4.98 -3.68
CA SER A 45 -7.65 4.72 -4.09
C SER A 45 -7.82 4.51 -5.60
N ASP A 46 -6.79 4.85 -6.37
CA ASP A 46 -6.66 4.72 -7.82
C ASP A 46 -5.85 3.50 -8.25
N ASP A 47 -5.27 2.76 -7.30
CA ASP A 47 -4.56 1.51 -7.58
C ASP A 47 -5.54 0.34 -7.75
N ALA A 48 -5.25 -0.53 -8.72
CA ALA A 48 -5.96 -1.79 -8.91
C ALA A 48 -5.06 -2.96 -8.49
N LEU A 49 -5.62 -3.89 -7.71
CA LEU A 49 -4.94 -5.14 -7.39
C LEU A 49 -5.09 -6.13 -8.55
N ALA A 50 -3.96 -6.58 -9.08
CA ALA A 50 -3.93 -7.66 -10.05
C ALA A 50 -4.48 -8.95 -9.43
N LYS A 51 -5.03 -9.81 -10.29
CA LYS A 51 -5.45 -11.16 -9.89
C LYS A 51 -4.26 -11.90 -9.25
N ASP A 52 -4.52 -12.64 -8.18
CA ASP A 52 -3.53 -13.46 -7.46
C ASP A 52 -2.37 -12.67 -6.82
N SER A 53 -2.49 -11.34 -6.73
CA SER A 53 -1.43 -10.46 -6.23
C SER A 53 -0.98 -10.76 -4.79
N LEU A 54 -1.89 -11.17 -3.89
CA LEU A 54 -1.54 -11.66 -2.55
C LEU A 54 -0.70 -12.93 -2.58
N ALA A 55 -1.05 -13.89 -3.45
CA ALA A 55 -0.31 -15.14 -3.58
C ALA A 55 1.10 -14.90 -4.16
N ILE A 56 1.21 -13.98 -5.12
CA ILE A 56 2.50 -13.55 -5.67
C ILE A 56 3.33 -12.87 -4.58
N LEU A 57 2.75 -11.94 -3.81
CA LEU A 57 3.43 -11.26 -2.71
C LEU A 57 3.97 -12.24 -1.67
N GLN A 58 3.25 -13.31 -1.35
CA GLN A 58 3.75 -14.36 -0.47
C GLN A 58 5.07 -14.97 -0.96
N THR A 59 5.20 -15.26 -2.26
CA THR A 59 6.43 -15.84 -2.81
C THR A 59 7.64 -14.91 -2.67
N TYR A 60 7.42 -13.60 -2.70
CA TYR A 60 8.48 -12.62 -2.45
C TYR A 60 8.83 -12.53 -0.96
N LEU A 61 7.85 -12.58 -0.05
CA LEU A 61 8.12 -12.62 1.39
C LEU A 61 8.94 -13.85 1.78
N ASP A 62 8.67 -15.00 1.17
CA ASP A 62 9.40 -16.25 1.42
C ASP A 62 10.87 -16.18 1.00
N SER A 63 11.24 -15.26 0.09
CA SER A 63 12.64 -15.05 -0.32
C SER A 63 13.52 -14.43 0.77
N GLN A 64 12.92 -13.90 1.84
CA GLN A 64 13.60 -13.23 2.96
C GLN A 64 14.51 -12.05 2.55
N ALA A 65 14.22 -11.40 1.43
CA ALA A 65 14.92 -10.18 1.05
C ALA A 65 14.56 -9.00 1.98
N ASP A 66 15.53 -8.16 2.32
CA ASP A 66 15.29 -6.92 3.08
C ASP A 66 14.50 -5.88 2.27
N ILE A 67 14.80 -5.80 0.96
CA ILE A 67 14.17 -4.86 0.02
C ILE A 67 13.90 -5.59 -1.29
N TYR A 68 12.65 -5.54 -1.75
CA TYR A 68 12.24 -6.01 -3.07
C TYR A 68 11.89 -4.81 -3.97
N LEU A 69 12.52 -4.71 -5.14
CA LEU A 69 12.27 -3.66 -6.12
C LEU A 69 11.68 -4.27 -7.40
N CYS A 70 10.47 -3.86 -7.76
CA CYS A 70 9.80 -4.21 -9.00
C CYS A 70 9.64 -2.99 -9.91
N ASP A 71 9.41 -3.23 -11.21
CA ASP A 71 9.10 -2.20 -12.22
C ASP A 71 10.01 -0.97 -12.20
N ARG A 72 11.29 -1.18 -11.87
CA ARG A 72 12.28 -0.12 -11.76
C ARG A 72 12.80 0.28 -13.15
N LYS A 73 12.93 1.59 -13.38
CA LYS A 73 13.65 2.16 -14.50
C LYS A 73 14.91 2.86 -13.98
N GLU A 74 16.08 2.44 -14.46
CA GLU A 74 17.36 3.00 -14.01
C GLU A 74 17.75 4.16 -14.92
N THR A 75 17.85 5.35 -14.34
CA THR A 75 18.18 6.58 -15.07
C THR A 75 19.23 7.40 -14.35
N GLY A 76 19.96 8.21 -15.10
CA GLY A 76 20.93 9.18 -14.59
C GLY A 76 20.23 10.33 -13.86
N CYS A 77 21.04 11.23 -13.28
CA CYS A 77 20.52 12.45 -12.65
C CYS A 77 19.76 13.37 -13.64
N ASP A 78 19.99 13.16 -14.93
CA ASP A 78 19.32 13.80 -16.07
C ASP A 78 18.08 13.03 -16.57
N LEU A 79 17.67 11.97 -15.86
CA LEU A 79 16.57 11.06 -16.20
C LEU A 79 16.77 10.29 -17.53
N VAL A 80 18.00 10.24 -18.04
CA VAL A 80 18.35 9.42 -19.22
C VAL A 80 18.62 7.99 -18.79
N GLU A 81 18.13 6.99 -19.54
CA GLU A 81 18.38 5.57 -19.24
C GLU A 81 19.88 5.27 -19.19
N ILE A 82 20.31 4.57 -18.14
CA ILE A 82 21.72 4.26 -17.93
C ILE A 82 22.19 3.08 -18.82
N ARG A 83 21.28 2.25 -19.34
CA ARG A 83 21.54 1.16 -20.30
C ARG A 83 20.30 0.81 -21.11
#